data_AF-A0A1M7IPC5-F1
#
_entry.id   AF-A0A1M7IPC5-F1
#
_cell.length_a   1.000
_cell.length_b   1.000
_cell.length_c   1.000
_cell.angle_alpha   90.00
_cell.angle_beta   90.00
_cell.angle_gamma   90.00
#
_symmetry.space_group_name_H-M   'P 1'
#
loop_
_entity.id
_entity.type
_entity.pdbx_description
1 polymer ?
#
loop_
_entity_poly.entity_id
_entity_poly.type
_entity_poly.pdbx_seq_one_letter_code
_entity_poly.pdbx_strand_id
1 'polypeptide(L)'
;MTVFWFVVVAVCIFLLGVGGMIVLDHKFSQAVQGRDYTVKGRRVLSDDPFVRKTFRKFHAIRVAYSFLLIALLVVVVSNVG
;
A
#
# COMPACT_ATOMS: atom_id res chain seq x y z
N MET A 1 -18.16 25.50 3.90
CA MET A 1 -18.44 24.09 4.27
C MET A 1 -17.71 23.09 3.38
N THR A 2 -17.61 23.32 2.08
CA THR A 2 -16.84 22.47 1.14
C THR A 2 -15.37 22.30 1.52
N VAL A 3 -14.65 23.39 1.87
CA VAL A 3 -13.23 23.35 2.29
C VAL A 3 -13.00 22.41 3.49
N PHE A 4 -13.92 22.42 4.47
CA PHE A 4 -13.83 21.53 5.63
C PHE A 4 -13.87 20.05 5.21
N TRP A 5 -14.79 19.69 4.32
CA TRP A 5 -14.88 18.33 3.78
C TRP A 5 -13.63 17.93 3.00
N PHE A 6 -13.06 18.82 2.18
CA PHE A 6 -11.80 18.54 1.49
C PHE A 6 -10.64 18.28 2.45
N VAL A 7 -10.54 19.03 3.56
CA VAL A 7 -9.51 18.80 4.59
C VAL A 7 -9.70 17.44 5.25
N VAL A 8 -10.93 17.07 5.63
CA VAL A 8 -11.22 15.75 6.23
C VAL A 8 -10.85 14.62 5.26
N VAL A 9 -11.23 14.74 3.99
CA VAL A 9 -10.92 13.72 2.97
C VAL A 9 -9.42 13.61 2.74
N ALA A 10 -8.69 14.73 2.69
CA ALA A 10 -7.24 14.73 2.55
C ALA A 10 -6.55 13.99 3.71
N VAL A 11 -6.97 14.26 4.96
CA VAL A 11 -6.43 13.58 6.15
C VAL A 11 -6.75 12.09 6.11
N CYS A 12 -7.98 11.71 5.78
CA CYS A 12 -8.39 10.30 5.69
C CYS A 12 -7.59 9.54 4.63
N ILE A 13 -7.46 10.09 3.41
CA ILE A 13 -6.69 9.48 2.32
C ILE A 13 -5.22 9.36 2.70
N PHE A 14 -4.64 10.37 3.36
CA PHE A 14 -3.26 10.34 3.80
C PHE A 14 -3.00 9.23 4.83
N LEU A 15 -3.86 9.13 5.85
CA LEU A 15 -3.74 8.10 6.89
C LEU A 15 -3.92 6.70 6.30
N LEU A 16 -4.89 6.50 5.40
CA LEU A 16 -5.09 5.23 4.71
C LEU A 16 -3.91 4.90 3.79
N GLY A 17 -3.37 5.87 3.06
CA GLY A 17 -2.21 5.70 2.21
C GLY A 17 -0.98 5.23 2.99
N VAL A 18 -0.59 5.98 4.02
CA VAL A 18 0.60 5.67 4.82
C VAL A 18 0.37 4.41 5.66
N GLY A 19 -0.73 4.33 6.40
CA GLY A 19 -1.04 3.20 7.27
C GLY A 19 -1.22 1.89 6.51
N GLY A 20 -1.95 1.92 5.38
CA GLY A 20 -2.15 0.75 4.54
C GLY A 20 -0.85 0.21 3.94
N MET A 21 0.06 1.09 3.52
CA MET A 21 1.38 0.67 3.04
C MET A 21 2.22 0.01 4.14
N ILE A 22 2.23 0.57 5.35
CA ILE A 22 2.96 0.01 6.49
C ILE A 22 2.40 -1.38 6.87
N VAL A 23 1.08 -1.55 6.89
CA VAL A 23 0.45 -2.85 7.19
C VAL A 23 0.80 -3.90 6.15
N LEU A 24 0.84 -3.53 4.87
CA LEU A 24 1.26 -4.43 3.79
C LEU A 24 2.72 -4.83 3.92
N ASP A 25 3.61 -3.90 4.28
CA ASP A 25 5.02 -4.19 4.56
C ASP A 25 5.17 -5.11 5.77
N HIS A 26 4.41 -4.87 6.84
CA HIS A 26 4.44 -5.70 8.04
C HIS A 26 3.98 -7.13 7.74
N LYS A 27 2.88 -7.31 7.00
CA LYS A 27 2.39 -8.63 6.57
C LYS A 27 3.38 -9.34 5.64
N PHE A 28 4.08 -8.61 4.78
CA PHE A 28 5.15 -9.18 3.96
C PHE A 28 6.30 -9.68 4.84
N SER A 29 6.74 -8.87 5.81
CA SER A 29 7.82 -9.25 6.72
C SER A 29 7.47 -10.47 7.57
N GLN A 30 6.22 -10.58 8.03
CA GLN A 30 5.73 -11.79 8.72
C GLN A 30 5.72 -13.01 7.81
N ALA A 31 5.25 -12.87 6.56
CA ALA A 31 5.17 -13.97 5.60
C ALA A 31 6.54 -14.52 5.17
N VAL A 32 7.61 -13.76 5.34
CA VAL A 32 8.99 -14.12 4.97
C VAL A 32 9.89 -14.28 6.21
N GLN A 33 9.32 -14.25 7.41
CA GLN A 33 10.06 -14.35 8.66
C GLN A 33 10.88 -15.66 8.71
N GLY A 34 12.16 -15.55 9.10
CA GLY A 34 13.07 -16.70 9.20
C GLY A 34 13.75 -17.11 7.89
N ARG A 35 13.61 -16.34 6.81
CA ARG A 35 14.35 -16.55 5.56
C ARG A 35 15.35 -15.44 5.31
N ASP A 36 16.47 -15.76 4.68
CA ASP A 36 17.42 -14.74 4.25
C ASP A 36 16.91 -14.00 3.01
N TYR A 37 16.66 -12.70 3.19
CA TYR A 37 16.31 -11.80 2.11
C TYR A 37 16.91 -10.43 2.35
N THR A 38 17.44 -9.83 1.30
CA THR A 38 17.91 -8.45 1.32
C THR A 38 17.02 -7.61 0.41
N VAL A 39 16.49 -6.51 0.95
CA VAL A 39 15.73 -5.54 0.14
C VAL A 39 16.69 -4.46 -0.35
N LYS A 40 16.93 -4.40 -1.66
CA LYS A 40 17.73 -3.35 -2.31
C LYS A 40 16.81 -2.46 -3.15
N GLY A 41 16.29 -1.41 -2.53
CA GLY A 41 15.33 -0.50 -3.16
C GLY A 41 14.03 -1.23 -3.56
N ARG A 42 13.72 -1.28 -4.86
CA ARG A 42 12.53 -1.98 -5.39
C ARG A 42 12.75 -3.47 -5.67
N ARG A 43 13.95 -4.02 -5.42
CA ARG A 43 14.28 -5.42 -5.72
C ARG A 43 14.57 -6.19 -4.43
N VAL A 44 14.02 -7.39 -4.32
CA VAL A 44 14.42 -8.36 -3.29
C VAL A 44 15.49 -9.27 -3.88
N LEU A 45 16.64 -9.29 -3.21
CA LEU A 45 17.74 -10.21 -3.44
C LEU A 45 17.55 -11.38 -2.46
N SER A 46 17.11 -12.51 -2.99
CA SER A 46 16.98 -13.77 -2.26
C SER A 46 16.98 -14.89 -3.30
N ASP A 47 17.75 -15.94 -3.04
CA ASP A 47 17.82 -17.13 -3.90
C ASP A 47 16.59 -18.03 -3.72
N ASP A 48 15.80 -17.79 -2.66
CA ASP A 48 14.61 -18.56 -2.38
C ASP A 48 13.44 -18.21 -3.32
N PRO A 49 12.91 -19.19 -4.09
CA PRO A 49 11.81 -18.95 -5.02
C PRO A 49 10.52 -18.57 -4.31
N PHE A 50 10.35 -18.95 -3.04
CA PHE A 50 9.23 -18.56 -2.20
C PHE A 50 9.23 -17.05 -1.92
N VAL A 51 10.36 -16.49 -1.49
CA VAL A 51 10.50 -15.05 -1.18
C VAL A 51 10.20 -14.20 -2.41
N ARG A 52 10.72 -14.59 -3.58
CA ARG A 52 10.49 -13.86 -4.85
C ARG A 52 9.03 -13.90 -5.30
N LYS A 53 8.32 -15.02 -5.08
CA LYS A 53 6.88 -15.14 -5.36
C LYS A 53 6.05 -14.30 -4.40
N THR A 54 6.34 -14.36 -3.10
CA THR A 54 5.66 -13.58 -2.07
C THR A 54 5.87 -12.09 -2.28
N PHE A 55 7.08 -11.65 -2.62
CA PHE A 55 7.36 -10.25 -2.93
C PHE A 55 6.54 -9.74 -4.12
N ARG A 56 6.45 -10.51 -5.21
CA ARG A 56 5.59 -10.14 -6.36
C ARG A 56 4.12 -10.03 -5.98
N LYS A 57 3.61 -10.95 -5.15
CA LYS A 57 2.22 -10.89 -4.65
C LYS A 57 1.97 -9.62 -3.84
N PHE A 58 2.82 -9.34 -2.85
CA PHE A 58 2.68 -8.15 -2.02
C PHE A 58 2.88 -6.85 -2.80
N HIS A 59 3.77 -6.85 -3.79
CA HIS A 59 3.91 -5.72 -4.71
C HIS A 59 2.63 -5.48 -5.52
N ALA A 60 2.01 -6.54 -6.07
CA ALA A 60 0.74 -6.44 -6.77
C ALA A 60 -0.39 -5.92 -5.86
N ILE A 61 -0.45 -6.39 -4.61
CA ILE A 61 -1.43 -5.91 -3.61
C ILE A 61 -1.19 -4.43 -3.30
N ARG A 62 0.06 -3.99 -3.15
CA ARG A 62 0.39 -2.57 -2.93
C ARG A 62 -0.07 -1.71 -4.10
N VAL A 63 0.18 -2.15 -5.32
CA VAL A 63 -0.27 -1.44 -6.54
C VAL A 63 -1.79 -1.36 -6.58
N ALA A 64 -2.49 -2.48 -6.34
CA ALA A 64 -3.95 -2.51 -6.31
C ALA A 64 -4.53 -1.60 -5.22
N TYR A 65 -3.90 -1.57 -4.04
CA TYR A 65 -4.30 -0.69 -2.93
C TYR A 65 -4.16 0.80 -3.29
N SER A 66 -3.06 1.17 -3.96
CA SER A 66 -2.89 2.54 -4.45
C SER A 66 -3.95 2.92 -5.49
N PHE A 67 -4.28 2.02 -6.42
CA PHE A 67 -5.37 2.26 -7.38
C PHE A 67 -6.73 2.41 -6.69
N LEU A 68 -7.00 1.60 -5.67
CA LEU A 68 -8.22 1.69 -4.87
C LEU A 68 -8.33 3.04 -4.17
N LEU A 69 -7.23 3.54 -3.58
CA LEU A 69 -7.20 4.86 -2.95
C LEU A 69 -7.48 5.99 -3.95
N ILE A 70 -6.95 5.89 -5.18
CA ILE A 70 -7.23 6.86 -6.23
C ILE A 70 -8.71 6.81 -6.64
N ALA A 71 -9.27 5.61 -6.83
CA ALA A 71 -10.68 5.45 -7.15
C ALA A 71 -11.59 6.03 -6.03
N LEU A 72 -11.24 5.76 -4.76
CA LEU A 72 -11.95 6.32 -3.61
C LEU A 72 -11.89 7.85 -3.61
N LEU A 73 -10.72 8.43 -3.91
CA LEU A 73 -10.57 9.88 -4.01
C LEU A 73 -11.50 10.46 -5.09
N VAL A 74 -11.54 9.86 -6.28
CA VAL A 74 -12.42 10.31 -7.37
C VAL A 74 -13.88 10.23 -6.95
N VAL A 75 -14.31 9.11 -6.35
CA VAL A 75 -15.70 8.93 -5.90
C VAL A 75 -16.09 9.97 -4.85
N VAL A 76 -15.23 10.23 -3.87
CA VAL A 76 -15.53 11.19 -2.81
C VAL A 76 -15.58 12.60 -3.37
N VAL A 77 -14.63 13.00 -4.22
CA VAL A 77 -14.64 14.33 -4.86
C VAL A 77 -15.88 14.52 -5.73
N SER A 78 -16.32 13.49 -6.47
CA SER A 78 -17.54 13.54 -7.29
C SER A 78 -18.85 13.64 -6.49
N ASN A 79 -18.85 13.28 -5.20
CA ASN A 79 -20.03 13.42 -4.32
C ASN A 79 -20.02 14.72 -3.50
N VAL A 80 -18.90 15.45 -3.47
CA VAL A 80 -18.76 16.72 -2.74
C VAL A 80 -19.02 17.94 -3.66
N GLY A 81 -19.08 17.72 -4.98
CA GLY A 81 -19.52 18.72 -5.98
C GLY A 81 -21.03 18.75 -6.14
#